data_AF-A0A955PQ67-F1
#
_entry.id   AF-A0A955PQ67-F1
#
_cell.length_a   1.000
_cell.length_b   1.000
_cell.length_c   1.000
_cell.angle_alpha   90.00
_cell.angle_beta   90.00
_cell.angle_gamma   90.00
#
_symmetry.space_group_name_H-M   'P 1'
#
loop_
_entity.id
_entity.type
_entity.pdbx_description
1 polymer ?
#
loop_
_entity_poly.entity_id
_entity_poly.type
_entity_poly.pdbx_seq_one_letter_code
_entity_poly.pdbx_strand_id
1 'polypeptide(L)'
;KRYENSSFYGGERIPMNLEYRKAESITLKGNPGFSEIWLHDRIAEDTALLGLGDLEVIERERRQYAGGRLDMLLYDPENNARYEVEVMLGATDPSHIIRCMEYWDIERKRYPAYDHVAVLVAEEVTSRFLNVMTLLAGSIPLVAIQLNALKIGNQIVLDFVKVLDQRALRVDDTQESVGEDVDRSTWESKFDGRPLAVADQILEKVRELTDIPVELKYKKRHIAISSPGSFFNIVEMNARKKGLRLGAVFSNSNDWKERFEEVGLEAVTLKGGTRIRVILDEDSMQQHAALIEEFLKQAVEGYQS
;
A
#
# COMPACT_ATOMS: atom_id res chain seq x y z
N LYS A 1 -23.63 -7.17 -37.93
CA LYS A 1 -23.93 -5.93 -37.17
C LYS A 1 -24.09 -6.34 -35.71
N ARG A 2 -23.13 -5.93 -34.85
CA ARG A 2 -23.12 -5.93 -33.37
C ARG A 2 -23.28 -7.30 -32.68
N TYR A 3 -22.19 -7.93 -32.25
CA TYR A 3 -21.52 -7.74 -30.95
C TYR A 3 -22.48 -7.97 -29.76
N GLU A 4 -22.62 -9.23 -29.38
CA GLU A 4 -22.93 -9.64 -28.01
C GLU A 4 -21.68 -9.35 -27.18
N ASN A 5 -21.76 -8.31 -26.35
CA ASN A 5 -20.69 -7.91 -25.45
C ASN A 5 -21.09 -8.21 -24.00
N SER A 6 -20.30 -9.11 -23.41
CA SER A 6 -19.80 -9.08 -22.03
C SER A 6 -20.81 -8.86 -20.89
N SER A 7 -21.24 -9.97 -20.29
CA SER A 7 -21.61 -10.03 -18.88
C SER A 7 -20.34 -10.06 -18.00
N PHE A 8 -19.81 -8.89 -17.67
CA PHE A 8 -18.73 -8.72 -16.70
C PHE A 8 -19.01 -7.49 -15.83
N TYR A 9 -19.99 -7.58 -14.94
CA TYR A 9 -20.12 -6.72 -13.76
C TYR A 9 -20.94 -7.49 -12.71
N GLY A 10 -20.25 -8.24 -11.85
CA GLY A 10 -20.83 -8.85 -10.65
C GLY A 10 -21.01 -7.84 -9.52
N GLY A 11 -21.61 -6.68 -9.81
CA GLY A 11 -22.11 -5.78 -8.79
C GLY A 11 -23.61 -6.00 -8.66
N GLU A 12 -24.13 -6.17 -7.44
CA GLU A 12 -25.57 -6.14 -7.20
C GLU A 12 -26.15 -4.88 -7.87
N ARG A 13 -27.09 -5.07 -8.80
CA ARG A 13 -27.78 -3.94 -9.42
C ARG A 13 -28.53 -3.20 -8.32
N ILE A 14 -28.06 -1.99 -7.99
CA ILE A 14 -28.73 -1.11 -7.03
C ILE A 14 -30.21 -1.03 -7.45
N PRO A 15 -31.16 -1.41 -6.57
CA PRO A 15 -32.56 -1.36 -6.92
C PRO A 15 -32.94 0.06 -7.30
N MET A 16 -33.60 0.23 -8.45
CA MET A 16 -33.98 1.54 -9.02
C MET A 16 -35.03 2.31 -8.18
N ASN A 17 -35.37 1.79 -6.98
CA ASN A 17 -36.41 2.27 -6.08
C ASN A 17 -35.83 2.96 -4.82
N LEU A 18 -34.66 3.60 -4.92
CA LEU A 18 -34.13 4.41 -3.80
C LEU A 18 -34.86 5.75 -3.70
N GLU A 19 -35.34 6.09 -2.50
CA GLU A 19 -35.97 7.38 -2.23
C GLU A 19 -34.90 8.41 -1.84
N TYR A 20 -34.77 9.49 -2.61
CA TYR A 20 -33.88 10.60 -2.27
C TYR A 20 -34.42 11.37 -1.06
N ARG A 21 -33.58 11.57 -0.04
CA ARG A 21 -33.86 12.45 1.10
C ARG A 21 -32.69 13.38 1.35
N LYS A 22 -33.01 14.64 1.66
CA LYS A 22 -32.01 15.62 2.08
C LYS A 22 -31.66 15.39 3.55
N ALA A 23 -30.38 15.21 3.84
CA ALA A 23 -29.87 15.14 5.21
C ALA A 23 -29.50 16.53 5.75
N GLU A 24 -29.59 16.69 7.07
CA GLU A 24 -29.10 17.86 7.81
C GLU A 24 -27.73 17.51 8.42
N SER A 25 -26.71 18.33 8.17
CA SER A 25 -25.42 18.16 8.86
C SER A 25 -25.53 18.65 10.30
N ILE A 26 -25.07 17.84 11.25
CA ILE A 26 -25.08 18.15 12.67
C ILE A 26 -23.68 17.99 13.27
N THR A 27 -23.42 18.72 14.34
CA THR A 27 -22.21 18.53 15.15
C THR A 27 -22.54 17.68 16.37
N LEU A 28 -21.74 16.64 16.62
CA LEU A 28 -21.81 15.78 17.80
C LEU A 28 -21.25 16.50 19.02
N LYS A 29 -20.17 17.28 18.88
CA LYS A 29 -19.62 18.10 19.95
C LYS A 29 -20.68 19.02 20.55
N GLY A 30 -20.88 18.91 21.86
CA GLY A 30 -21.83 19.72 22.62
C GLY A 30 -23.28 19.26 22.48
N ASN A 31 -23.56 18.17 21.76
CA ASN A 31 -24.89 17.58 21.69
C ASN A 31 -25.07 16.55 22.82
N PRO A 32 -26.02 16.73 23.76
CA PRO A 32 -26.15 15.88 24.95
C PRO A 32 -26.39 14.38 24.66
N GLY A 33 -26.84 14.05 23.46
CA GLY A 33 -27.09 12.66 23.04
C GLY A 33 -25.86 11.92 22.51
N PHE A 34 -24.74 12.61 22.25
CA PHE A 34 -23.56 12.04 21.61
C PHE A 34 -22.30 12.36 22.42
N SER A 35 -21.65 11.32 22.92
CA SER A 35 -20.37 11.42 23.65
C SER A 35 -19.24 10.77 22.85
N GLU A 36 -17.99 11.06 23.21
CA GLU A 36 -16.82 10.35 22.66
C GLU A 36 -16.95 8.84 22.87
N ILE A 37 -17.37 8.42 24.07
CA ILE A 37 -17.63 7.01 24.40
C ILE A 37 -18.63 6.39 23.41
N TRP A 38 -19.74 7.08 23.13
CA TRP A 38 -20.74 6.59 22.18
C TRP A 38 -20.17 6.42 20.77
N LEU A 39 -19.32 7.34 20.31
CA LEU A 39 -18.67 7.24 19.02
C LEU A 39 -17.63 6.10 18.99
N HIS A 40 -16.85 5.95 20.06
CA HIS A 40 -15.89 4.85 20.20
C HIS A 40 -16.61 3.49 20.16
N ASP A 41 -17.79 3.38 20.78
CA ASP A 41 -18.60 2.16 20.74
C ASP A 41 -19.04 1.82 19.31
N ARG A 42 -19.51 2.80 18.53
CA ARG A 42 -19.91 2.57 17.14
C ARG A 42 -18.74 2.10 16.27
N ILE A 43 -17.56 2.72 16.42
CA ILE A 43 -16.35 2.33 15.67
C ILE A 43 -15.87 0.94 16.11
N ALA A 44 -15.97 0.59 17.39
CA ALA A 44 -15.55 -0.72 17.90
C ALA A 44 -16.48 -1.85 17.47
N GLU A 45 -17.78 -1.57 17.37
CA GLU A 45 -18.79 -2.53 16.90
C GLU A 45 -18.66 -2.81 15.40
N ASP A 46 -18.24 -1.81 14.63
CA ASP A 46 -18.01 -1.93 13.18
C ASP A 46 -16.80 -1.09 12.75
N THR A 47 -15.64 -1.73 12.71
CA THR A 47 -14.37 -1.07 12.32
C THR A 47 -14.35 -0.71 10.84
N ALA A 48 -15.20 -1.35 10.01
CA ALA A 48 -15.30 -1.06 8.59
C ALA A 48 -15.80 0.36 8.33
N LEU A 49 -16.48 0.99 9.30
CA LEU A 49 -16.83 2.40 9.28
C LEU A 49 -15.63 3.30 8.96
N LEU A 50 -14.42 2.94 9.39
CA LEU A 50 -13.21 3.74 9.15
C LEU A 50 -12.68 3.64 7.70
N GLY A 51 -13.14 2.67 6.91
CA GLY A 51 -12.66 2.47 5.53
C GLY A 51 -11.17 2.10 5.43
N LEU A 52 -10.67 1.36 6.41
CA LEU A 52 -9.26 0.95 6.54
C LEU A 52 -8.98 -0.51 6.21
N GLY A 53 -10.00 -1.30 5.90
CA GLY A 53 -9.90 -2.75 5.69
C GLY A 53 -10.68 -3.52 6.77
N ASP A 54 -10.48 -4.83 6.83
CA ASP A 54 -11.01 -5.68 7.89
C ASP A 54 -10.08 -5.61 9.11
N LEU A 55 -10.57 -5.02 10.20
CA LEU A 55 -9.75 -4.71 11.37
C LEU A 55 -10.33 -5.32 12.64
N GLU A 56 -9.45 -5.91 13.45
CA GLU A 56 -9.77 -6.43 14.78
C GLU A 56 -9.48 -5.38 15.86
N VAL A 57 -10.36 -5.25 16.87
CA VAL A 57 -10.12 -4.38 18.04
C VAL A 57 -9.21 -5.12 19.03
N ILE A 58 -7.98 -4.63 19.24
CA ILE A 58 -7.09 -5.17 20.29
C ILE A 58 -7.53 -4.66 21.66
N GLU A 59 -7.62 -3.33 21.80
CA GLU A 59 -7.89 -2.70 23.09
C GLU A 59 -8.47 -1.30 22.88
N ARG A 60 -9.35 -0.89 23.78
CA ARG A 60 -9.91 0.46 23.87
C ARG A 60 -9.43 1.14 25.14
N GLU A 61 -9.31 2.46 25.11
CA GLU A 61 -8.91 3.27 26.26
C GLU A 61 -7.60 2.76 26.87
N ARG A 62 -6.65 2.40 26.01
CA ARG A 62 -5.39 1.73 26.35
C ARG A 62 -4.45 2.71 27.06
N ARG A 63 -4.15 2.42 28.32
CA ARG A 63 -3.26 3.26 29.13
C ARG A 63 -1.83 3.17 28.62
N GLN A 64 -1.20 4.33 28.43
CA GLN A 64 0.17 4.41 27.94
C GLN A 64 1.18 4.55 29.09
N TYR A 65 2.32 3.89 28.98
CA TYR A 65 3.32 3.84 30.07
C TYR A 65 3.96 5.21 30.35
N ALA A 66 4.04 6.07 29.33
CA ALA A 66 4.54 7.44 29.44
C ALA A 66 3.47 8.44 29.94
N GLY A 67 2.27 7.95 30.26
CA GLY A 67 1.11 8.76 30.62
C GLY A 67 0.14 8.95 29.43
N GLY A 68 -1.10 9.28 29.76
CA GLY A 68 -2.18 9.39 28.77
C GLY A 68 -2.82 8.05 28.41
N ARG A 69 -3.68 8.08 27.39
CA ARG A 69 -4.54 6.97 27.02
C ARG A 69 -4.85 7.04 25.53
N LEU A 70 -4.49 5.99 24.79
CA LEU A 70 -4.85 5.81 23.39
C LEU A 70 -6.31 5.37 23.33
N ASP A 71 -7.10 6.00 22.46
CA ASP A 71 -8.53 5.71 22.38
C ASP A 71 -8.80 4.29 21.89
N MET A 72 -8.19 3.88 20.77
CA MET A 72 -8.32 2.50 20.26
C MET A 72 -7.04 2.01 19.60
N LEU A 73 -6.69 0.76 19.86
CA LEU A 73 -5.66 0.01 19.13
C LEU A 73 -6.34 -1.06 18.29
N LEU A 74 -6.19 -0.97 16.96
CA LEU A 74 -6.74 -1.94 16.02
C LEU A 74 -5.63 -2.77 15.37
N TYR A 75 -5.96 -3.96 14.88
CA TYR A 75 -5.06 -4.87 14.18
C TYR A 75 -5.60 -5.26 12.81
N ASP A 76 -4.72 -5.22 11.83
CA ASP A 76 -4.94 -5.71 10.47
C ASP A 76 -4.15 -7.02 10.30
N PRO A 77 -4.84 -8.18 10.30
CA PRO A 77 -4.20 -9.47 10.16
C PRO A 77 -3.62 -9.70 8.75
N GLU A 78 -4.18 -9.06 7.71
CA GLU A 78 -3.72 -9.22 6.33
C GLU A 78 -2.38 -8.54 6.10
N ASN A 79 -2.21 -7.32 6.61
CA ASN A 79 -1.00 -6.52 6.41
C ASN A 79 -0.01 -6.60 7.57
N ASN A 80 -0.39 -7.31 8.64
CA ASN A 80 0.32 -7.36 9.92
C ASN A 80 0.64 -5.94 10.44
N ALA A 81 -0.39 -5.09 10.46
CA ALA A 81 -0.30 -3.69 10.84
C ALA A 81 -1.20 -3.39 12.05
N ARG A 82 -0.83 -2.38 12.82
CA ARG A 82 -1.62 -1.85 13.93
C ARG A 82 -1.97 -0.39 13.64
N TYR A 83 -3.19 -0.02 14.00
CA TYR A 83 -3.70 1.33 13.86
C TYR A 83 -3.92 1.92 15.25
N GLU A 84 -3.18 2.98 15.55
CA GLU A 84 -3.34 3.78 16.76
C GLU A 84 -4.34 4.90 16.47
N VAL A 85 -5.61 4.65 16.80
CA VAL A 85 -6.72 5.54 16.50
C VAL A 85 -6.96 6.49 17.67
N GLU A 86 -6.89 7.78 17.39
CA GLU A 86 -7.28 8.86 18.30
C GLU A 86 -8.52 9.56 17.73
N VAL A 87 -9.58 9.62 18.52
CA VAL A 87 -10.90 10.10 18.11
C VAL A 87 -11.23 11.36 18.89
N MET A 88 -11.82 12.34 18.23
CA MET A 88 -12.28 13.56 18.89
C MET A 88 -13.59 14.09 18.33
N LEU A 89 -14.37 14.71 19.21
CA LEU A 89 -15.52 15.50 18.79
C LEU A 89 -15.09 16.95 18.46
N GLY A 90 -15.66 17.46 17.38
CA GLY A 90 -15.43 18.77 16.80
C GLY A 90 -14.17 18.87 15.95
N ALA A 91 -13.74 20.13 15.77
CA ALA A 91 -12.59 20.44 14.95
C ALA A 91 -11.27 19.99 15.59
N THR A 92 -10.41 19.44 14.75
CA THR A 92 -9.03 19.06 15.08
C THR A 92 -8.30 20.21 15.77
N ASP A 93 -7.48 19.89 16.77
CA ASP A 93 -6.61 20.84 17.44
C ASP A 93 -5.16 20.32 17.57
N PRO A 94 -4.19 21.17 17.92
CA PRO A 94 -2.79 20.76 18.01
C PRO A 94 -2.54 19.68 19.05
N SER A 95 -3.27 19.69 20.17
CA SER A 95 -3.08 18.72 21.25
C SER A 95 -3.47 17.32 20.81
N HIS A 96 -4.54 17.17 20.04
CA HIS A 96 -4.97 15.87 19.51
C HIS A 96 -3.97 15.31 18.49
N ILE A 97 -3.46 16.16 17.60
CA ILE A 97 -2.43 15.77 16.64
C ILE A 97 -1.18 15.26 17.36
N ILE A 98 -0.74 15.95 18.42
CA ILE A 98 0.42 15.53 19.22
C ILE A 98 0.15 14.19 19.91
N ARG A 99 -1.02 14.02 20.58
CA ARG A 99 -1.38 12.74 21.24
C ARG A 99 -1.37 11.56 20.28
N CYS A 100 -2.01 11.71 19.11
CA CYS A 100 -2.04 10.70 18.06
C CYS A 100 -0.62 10.25 17.66
N MET A 101 0.30 11.20 17.46
CA MET A 101 1.71 10.90 17.15
C MET A 101 2.47 10.25 18.31
N GLU A 102 2.27 10.73 19.54
CA GLU A 102 2.94 10.19 20.73
C GLU A 102 2.55 8.73 20.97
N TYR A 103 1.26 8.42 20.88
CA TYR A 103 0.76 7.06 21.09
C TYR A 103 1.21 6.10 19.98
N TRP A 104 1.22 6.56 18.74
CA TRP A 104 1.84 5.82 17.64
C TRP A 104 3.32 5.51 17.90
N ASP A 105 4.14 6.49 18.30
CA ASP A 105 5.57 6.26 18.52
C ASP A 105 5.83 5.33 19.70
N ILE A 106 5.00 5.43 20.75
CA ILE A 106 5.03 4.53 21.90
C ILE A 106 4.74 3.08 21.48
N GLU A 107 3.64 2.82 20.77
CA GLU A 107 3.27 1.46 20.37
C GLU A 107 4.30 0.88 19.39
N ARG A 108 4.77 1.67 18.42
CA ARG A 108 5.81 1.26 17.46
C ARG A 108 7.13 0.86 18.12
N LYS A 109 7.58 1.62 19.13
CA LYS A 109 8.78 1.28 19.91
C LYS A 109 8.60 0.03 20.75
N ARG A 110 7.38 -0.17 21.27
CA ARG A 110 7.05 -1.30 22.15
C ARG A 110 6.86 -2.61 21.38
N TYR A 111 6.31 -2.55 20.17
CA TYR A 111 5.98 -3.71 19.33
C TYR A 111 6.50 -3.58 17.90
N PRO A 112 7.82 -3.46 17.68
CA PRO A 112 8.41 -3.15 16.36
C PRO A 112 8.23 -4.26 15.29
N ALA A 113 7.61 -5.39 15.63
CA ALA A 113 7.31 -6.48 14.72
C ALA A 113 6.07 -6.22 13.84
N TYR A 114 5.28 -5.19 14.16
CA TYR A 114 4.13 -4.77 13.38
C TYR A 114 4.47 -3.48 12.63
N ASP A 115 3.80 -3.25 11.51
CA ASP A 115 3.70 -1.88 11.00
C ASP A 115 2.74 -1.11 11.90
N HIS A 116 2.98 0.19 12.10
CA HIS A 116 2.15 1.03 12.96
C HIS A 116 1.68 2.25 12.20
N VAL A 117 0.40 2.57 12.27
CA VAL A 117 -0.21 3.69 11.54
C VAL A 117 -0.96 4.56 12.53
N ALA A 118 -0.58 5.83 12.61
CA ALA A 118 -1.34 6.84 13.34
C ALA A 118 -2.65 7.14 12.60
N VAL A 119 -3.79 7.11 13.30
CA VAL A 119 -5.09 7.45 12.72
C VAL A 119 -5.74 8.53 13.55
N LEU A 120 -6.04 9.67 12.94
CA LEU A 120 -6.78 10.76 13.55
C LEU A 120 -8.21 10.77 13.02
N VAL A 121 -9.20 10.79 13.91
CA VAL A 121 -10.62 10.91 13.56
C VAL A 121 -11.20 12.16 14.22
N ALA A 122 -11.77 13.07 13.45
CA ALA A 122 -12.38 14.30 13.97
C ALA A 122 -13.60 14.73 13.15
N GLU A 123 -14.53 15.51 13.72
CA GLU A 123 -15.68 16.03 12.97
C GLU A 123 -15.28 17.05 11.90
N GLU A 124 -14.18 17.78 12.14
CA GLU A 124 -13.65 18.74 11.16
C GLU A 124 -12.12 18.68 11.15
N VAL A 125 -11.55 18.46 9.96
CA VAL A 125 -10.10 18.49 9.73
C VAL A 125 -9.79 19.67 8.83
N THR A 126 -9.36 20.79 9.44
CA THR A 126 -9.12 22.02 8.66
C THR A 126 -7.93 21.88 7.71
N SER A 127 -7.93 22.67 6.63
CA SER A 127 -6.81 22.71 5.67
C SER A 127 -5.47 23.06 6.31
N ARG A 128 -5.47 23.88 7.39
CA ARG A 128 -4.25 24.18 8.15
C ARG A 128 -3.66 22.91 8.76
N PHE A 129 -4.49 22.06 9.35
CA PHE A 129 -4.04 20.82 9.96
C PHE A 129 -3.69 19.76 8.92
N LEU A 130 -4.42 19.68 7.79
CA LEU A 130 -4.00 18.85 6.66
C LEU A 130 -2.59 19.21 6.18
N ASN A 131 -2.27 20.50 6.07
CA ASN A 131 -0.93 20.94 5.67
C ASN A 131 0.14 20.50 6.69
N VAL A 132 -0.12 20.65 7.99
CA VAL A 132 0.79 20.21 9.05
C VAL A 132 0.99 18.70 9.01
N MET A 133 -0.10 17.93 8.89
CA MET A 133 -0.05 16.47 8.81
C MET A 133 0.70 15.99 7.56
N THR A 134 0.55 16.69 6.43
CA THR A 134 1.29 16.37 5.19
C THR A 134 2.80 16.58 5.35
N LEU A 135 3.25 17.55 6.16
CA LEU A 135 4.68 17.71 6.46
C LEU A 135 5.27 16.53 7.26
N LEU A 136 4.41 15.82 8.00
CA LEU A 136 4.80 14.70 8.87
C LEU A 136 4.71 13.33 8.18
N ALA A 137 3.90 13.23 7.13
CA ALA A 137 3.62 12.02 6.36
C ALA A 137 4.89 11.27 5.85
N GLY A 138 6.00 11.99 5.63
CA GLY A 138 7.26 11.36 5.21
C GLY A 138 7.97 10.53 6.30
N SER A 139 7.62 10.74 7.56
CA SER A 139 8.27 10.12 8.74
C SER A 139 7.32 9.28 9.58
N ILE A 140 6.01 9.53 9.45
CA ILE A 140 4.94 8.92 10.24
C ILE A 140 3.87 8.43 9.27
N PRO A 141 3.62 7.11 9.18
CA PRO A 141 2.45 6.60 8.48
C PRO A 141 1.20 7.15 9.17
N LEU A 142 0.43 7.97 8.44
CA LEU A 142 -0.65 8.75 9.02
C LEU A 142 -1.90 8.72 8.14
N VAL A 143 -3.05 8.46 8.75
CA VAL A 143 -4.37 8.64 8.14
C VAL A 143 -5.15 9.68 8.95
N ALA A 144 -5.81 10.61 8.26
CA ALA A 144 -6.78 11.50 8.87
C ALA A 144 -8.17 11.26 8.26
N ILE A 145 -9.15 11.08 9.13
CA ILE A 145 -10.53 10.77 8.79
C ILE A 145 -11.41 11.88 9.33
N GLN A 146 -12.21 12.48 8.46
CA GLN A 146 -13.25 13.41 8.85
C GLN A 146 -14.57 12.66 9.07
N LEU A 147 -15.21 12.91 10.20
CA LEU A 147 -16.53 12.38 10.55
C LEU A 147 -17.62 13.40 10.20
N ASN A 148 -18.43 13.09 9.20
CA ASN A 148 -19.64 13.83 8.88
C ASN A 148 -20.84 13.17 9.58
N ALA A 149 -21.45 13.85 10.54
CA ALA A 149 -22.69 13.40 11.16
C ALA A 149 -23.90 13.99 10.42
N LEU A 150 -24.71 13.13 9.81
CA LEU A 150 -25.85 13.51 8.99
C LEU A 150 -27.16 13.01 9.62
N LYS A 151 -28.12 13.89 9.83
CA LYS A 151 -29.44 13.55 10.39
C LYS A 151 -30.49 13.44 9.29
N ILE A 152 -31.26 12.35 9.32
CA ILE A 152 -32.44 12.13 8.46
C ILE A 152 -33.60 11.71 9.36
N GLY A 153 -34.56 12.62 9.59
CA GLY A 153 -35.65 12.36 10.52
C GLY A 153 -35.14 12.12 11.95
N ASN A 154 -35.36 10.91 12.48
CA ASN A 154 -34.87 10.48 13.79
C ASN A 154 -33.66 9.52 13.71
N GLN A 155 -33.05 9.41 12.53
CA GLN A 155 -31.86 8.59 12.30
C GLN A 155 -30.63 9.47 12.13
N ILE A 156 -29.49 8.92 12.50
CA ILE A 156 -28.18 9.50 12.26
C ILE A 156 -27.38 8.58 11.34
N VAL A 157 -26.67 9.18 10.41
CA VAL A 157 -25.69 8.54 9.54
C VAL A 157 -24.33 9.12 9.92
N LEU A 158 -23.38 8.25 10.20
CA LEU A 158 -21.98 8.61 10.41
C LEU A 158 -21.23 8.28 9.12
N ASP A 159 -20.80 9.31 8.41
CA ASP A 159 -20.03 9.19 7.19
C ASP A 159 -18.57 9.54 7.48
N PHE A 160 -17.70 8.54 7.41
CA PHE A 160 -16.27 8.70 7.67
C PHE A 160 -15.52 8.82 6.34
N VAL A 161 -14.89 9.97 6.13
CA VAL A 161 -14.19 10.29 4.90
C VAL A 161 -12.70 10.42 5.17
N LYS A 162 -11.88 9.61 4.52
CA LYS A 162 -10.43 9.78 4.54
C LYS A 162 -10.06 11.07 3.82
N VAL A 163 -9.55 12.04 4.57
CA VAL A 163 -9.08 13.33 4.05
C VAL A 163 -7.56 13.38 3.89
N LEU A 164 -6.85 12.44 4.52
CA LEU A 164 -5.44 12.15 4.32
C LEU A 164 -5.22 10.64 4.47
N ASP A 165 -4.54 10.02 3.53
CA ASP A 165 -4.09 8.63 3.64
C ASP A 165 -2.64 8.56 3.17
N GLN A 166 -1.71 8.65 4.12
CA GLN A 166 -0.27 8.63 3.91
C GLN A 166 0.35 7.49 4.70
N ARG A 167 -0.17 6.28 4.49
CA ARG A 167 0.39 5.04 5.06
C ARG A 167 1.68 4.61 4.38
N ALA A 168 1.90 5.12 3.17
CA ALA A 168 3.23 5.15 2.62
C ALA A 168 4.07 6.04 3.53
N LEU A 169 4.80 5.42 4.47
CA LEU A 169 6.18 5.85 4.62
C LEU A 169 6.74 6.00 3.21
N ARG A 170 7.73 6.86 3.06
CA ARG A 170 8.79 6.48 2.13
C ARG A 170 9.24 5.09 2.58
N VAL A 171 8.57 4.02 2.12
CA VAL A 171 9.25 2.82 1.69
C VAL A 171 10.35 3.42 0.87
N ASP A 172 11.58 3.18 1.30
CA ASP A 172 12.75 3.51 0.54
C ASP A 172 12.50 3.15 -0.94
N ASP A 173 11.97 4.10 -1.72
CA ASP A 173 12.40 4.32 -3.09
C ASP A 173 13.86 4.78 -3.06
N THR A 174 14.40 5.06 -1.87
CA THR A 174 15.83 5.05 -1.55
C THR A 174 16.35 3.70 -1.04
N GLN A 175 15.96 2.63 -1.73
CA GLN A 175 16.98 1.90 -2.46
C GLN A 175 16.39 1.38 -3.79
N GLU A 176 16.02 2.28 -4.70
CA GLU A 176 16.85 2.26 -5.91
C GLU A 176 18.26 2.32 -5.38
N SER A 177 18.95 1.18 -5.36
CA SER A 177 20.36 1.27 -5.04
C SER A 177 20.91 2.21 -6.10
N VAL A 178 21.18 3.44 -5.70
CA VAL A 178 22.45 4.10 -5.99
C VAL A 178 23.54 3.26 -5.31
N GLY A 179 23.50 1.95 -5.56
CA GLY A 179 24.62 1.09 -5.36
C GLY A 179 25.65 1.68 -6.31
N GLU A 180 26.84 1.85 -5.76
CA GLU A 180 28.06 1.99 -6.53
C GLU A 180 27.93 1.19 -7.83
N ASP A 181 28.04 1.89 -8.96
CA ASP A 181 28.09 1.24 -10.26
C ASP A 181 29.25 0.27 -10.22
N VAL A 182 28.93 -1.01 -10.46
CA VAL A 182 29.95 -2.05 -10.59
C VAL A 182 29.91 -2.54 -12.03
N ASP A 183 30.96 -3.22 -12.44
CA ASP A 183 30.97 -3.88 -13.73
C ASP A 183 30.42 -5.32 -13.62
N ARG A 184 30.22 -5.94 -14.79
CA ARG A 184 29.85 -7.35 -14.89
C ARG A 184 30.88 -8.26 -14.21
N SER A 185 32.17 -7.92 -14.28
CA SER A 185 33.25 -8.71 -13.69
C SER A 185 33.13 -8.86 -12.16
N THR A 186 32.61 -7.83 -11.49
CA THR A 186 32.28 -7.87 -10.06
C THR A 186 31.19 -8.89 -9.73
N TRP A 187 30.24 -9.12 -10.64
CA TRP A 187 29.20 -10.13 -10.48
C TRP A 187 29.70 -11.53 -10.84
N GLU A 188 30.50 -11.66 -11.90
CA GLU A 188 31.13 -12.93 -12.31
C GLU A 188 32.06 -13.49 -11.23
N SER A 189 32.72 -12.64 -10.45
CA SER A 189 33.56 -13.09 -9.32
C SER A 189 32.77 -13.52 -8.08
N LYS A 190 31.51 -13.09 -7.93
CA LYS A 190 30.67 -13.36 -6.74
C LYS A 190 29.73 -14.54 -6.91
N PHE A 191 29.31 -14.83 -8.14
CA PHE A 191 28.29 -15.81 -8.45
C PHE A 191 28.81 -16.83 -9.45
N ASP A 192 28.26 -18.03 -9.44
CA ASP A 192 28.67 -19.15 -10.30
C ASP A 192 28.11 -19.07 -11.73
N GLY A 193 27.95 -17.85 -12.26
CA GLY A 193 27.48 -17.58 -13.62
C GLY A 193 25.97 -17.73 -13.82
N ARG A 194 25.28 -18.61 -13.08
CA ARG A 194 23.84 -18.88 -13.27
C ARG A 194 22.95 -17.64 -13.20
N PRO A 195 23.09 -16.72 -12.22
CA PRO A 195 22.29 -15.50 -12.21
C PRO A 195 22.54 -14.62 -13.44
N LEU A 196 23.78 -14.55 -13.94
CA LEU A 196 24.10 -13.75 -15.13
C LEU A 196 23.49 -14.36 -16.39
N ALA A 197 23.50 -15.69 -16.52
CA ALA A 197 22.88 -16.39 -17.64
C ALA A 197 21.38 -16.11 -17.74
N VAL A 198 20.66 -16.15 -16.60
CA VAL A 198 19.24 -15.80 -16.56
C VAL A 198 19.03 -14.31 -16.88
N ALA A 199 19.93 -13.41 -16.43
CA ALA A 199 19.81 -11.98 -16.68
C ALA A 199 20.01 -11.65 -18.17
N ASP A 200 20.93 -12.34 -18.84
CA ASP A 200 21.15 -12.23 -20.27
C ASP A 200 19.92 -12.72 -21.05
N GLN A 201 19.30 -13.84 -20.65
CA GLN A 201 18.07 -14.33 -21.28
C GLN A 201 16.90 -13.34 -21.14
N ILE A 202 16.76 -12.72 -19.97
CA ILE A 202 15.73 -11.70 -19.74
C ILE A 202 16.01 -10.46 -20.61
N LEU A 203 17.27 -10.03 -20.75
CA LEU A 203 17.63 -8.91 -21.62
C LEU A 203 17.25 -9.17 -23.07
N GLU A 204 17.55 -10.36 -23.60
CA GLU A 204 17.19 -10.72 -24.98
C GLU A 204 15.67 -10.70 -25.18
N LYS A 205 14.89 -11.27 -24.26
CA LYS A 205 13.43 -11.17 -24.30
C LYS A 205 12.93 -9.74 -24.27
N VAL A 206 13.50 -8.87 -23.42
CA VAL A 206 13.12 -7.45 -23.40
C VAL A 206 13.44 -6.79 -24.74
N ARG A 207 14.60 -7.07 -25.34
CA ARG A 207 14.97 -6.53 -26.68
C ARG A 207 14.01 -6.95 -27.79
N GLU A 208 13.45 -8.16 -27.70
CA GLU A 208 12.42 -8.63 -28.64
C GLU A 208 11.07 -7.88 -28.48
N LEU A 209 10.82 -7.31 -27.30
CA LEU A 209 9.55 -6.67 -26.94
C LEU A 209 9.55 -5.14 -27.11
N THR A 210 10.70 -4.51 -27.40
CA THR A 210 10.79 -3.06 -27.55
C THR A 210 11.74 -2.61 -28.66
N ASP A 211 11.39 -1.52 -29.34
CA ASP A 211 12.26 -0.85 -30.32
C ASP A 211 13.27 0.10 -29.67
N ILE A 212 13.16 0.37 -28.36
CA ILE A 212 14.09 1.25 -27.67
C ILE A 212 15.37 0.49 -27.29
N PRO A 213 16.56 1.11 -27.40
CA PRO A 213 17.78 0.51 -26.89
C PRO A 213 17.68 0.23 -25.39
N VAL A 214 18.05 -0.98 -24.99
CA VAL A 214 18.09 -1.43 -23.58
C VAL A 214 19.41 -2.14 -23.26
N GLU A 215 19.87 -1.95 -22.03
CA GLU A 215 21.12 -2.52 -21.52
C GLU A 215 20.96 -3.04 -20.08
N LEU A 216 21.86 -3.92 -19.67
CA LEU A 216 22.02 -4.32 -18.27
C LEU A 216 22.87 -3.29 -17.54
N LYS A 217 22.30 -2.65 -16.52
CA LYS A 217 23.02 -1.80 -15.57
C LYS A 217 23.35 -2.61 -14.32
N TYR A 218 24.64 -2.78 -14.05
CA TYR A 218 25.12 -3.54 -12.91
C TYR A 218 25.32 -2.61 -11.71
N LYS A 219 24.56 -2.86 -10.65
CA LYS A 219 24.74 -2.23 -9.35
C LYS A 219 25.31 -3.24 -8.37
N LYS A 220 25.91 -2.75 -7.29
CA LYS A 220 26.47 -3.59 -6.22
C LYS A 220 25.48 -4.63 -5.65
N ARG A 221 24.17 -4.34 -5.69
CA ARG A 221 23.10 -5.15 -5.06
C ARG A 221 22.07 -5.73 -6.04
N HIS A 222 22.01 -5.23 -7.27
CA HIS A 222 21.07 -5.70 -8.28
C HIS A 222 21.61 -5.47 -9.69
N ILE A 223 20.95 -6.08 -10.67
CA ILE A 223 21.07 -5.77 -12.09
C ILE A 223 19.74 -5.18 -12.54
N ALA A 224 19.74 -4.11 -13.30
CA ALA A 224 18.52 -3.51 -13.85
C ALA A 224 18.56 -3.51 -15.37
N ILE A 225 17.39 -3.58 -16.01
CA ILE A 225 17.26 -3.35 -17.46
C ILE A 225 16.62 -1.98 -17.66
N SER A 226 17.27 -1.12 -18.45
CA SER A 226 16.78 0.23 -18.75
C SER A 226 17.41 0.74 -20.05
N SER A 227 16.90 1.85 -20.57
CA SER A 227 17.56 2.55 -21.67
C SER A 227 18.86 3.23 -21.21
N PRO A 228 19.86 3.37 -22.10
CA PRO A 228 21.08 4.12 -21.81
C PRO A 228 20.76 5.52 -21.27
N GLY A 229 21.35 5.87 -20.13
CA GLY A 229 21.13 7.17 -19.47
C GLY A 229 19.77 7.36 -18.77
N SER A 230 18.86 6.38 -18.80
CA SER A 230 17.59 6.46 -18.05
C SER A 230 17.79 6.29 -16.55
N PHE A 231 17.02 7.06 -15.77
CA PHE A 231 16.86 6.87 -14.32
C PHE A 231 15.84 5.79 -14.00
N PHE A 232 14.92 5.47 -14.93
CA PHE A 232 13.87 4.49 -14.70
C PHE A 232 14.30 3.11 -15.20
N ASN A 233 13.85 2.06 -14.50
CA ASN A 233 14.12 0.68 -14.84
C ASN A 233 12.84 0.00 -15.37
N ILE A 234 12.97 -0.80 -16.41
CA ILE A 234 11.91 -1.68 -16.91
C ILE A 234 11.68 -2.80 -15.89
N VAL A 235 12.77 -3.45 -15.48
CA VAL A 235 12.78 -4.50 -14.45
C VAL A 235 14.07 -4.44 -13.62
N GLU A 236 13.99 -4.94 -12.39
CA GLU A 236 15.14 -5.12 -11.48
C GLU A 236 15.33 -6.60 -11.15
N MET A 237 16.58 -7.04 -11.01
CA MET A 237 16.96 -8.42 -10.75
C MET A 237 17.97 -8.50 -9.60
N ASN A 238 17.68 -9.32 -8.59
CA ASN A 238 18.64 -9.62 -7.51
C ASN A 238 19.11 -11.08 -7.61
N ALA A 239 20.39 -11.34 -7.33
CA ALA A 239 20.92 -12.71 -7.35
C ALA A 239 20.23 -13.63 -6.35
N ARG A 240 20.07 -14.90 -6.73
CA ARG A 240 19.67 -16.02 -5.88
C ARG A 240 20.60 -17.20 -6.12
N LYS A 241 20.61 -18.19 -5.21
CA LYS A 241 21.52 -19.35 -5.29
C LYS A 241 21.40 -20.16 -6.58
N LYS A 242 20.23 -20.18 -7.22
CA LYS A 242 19.96 -20.97 -8.44
C LYS A 242 19.62 -20.11 -9.66
N GLY A 243 19.59 -18.79 -9.52
CA GLY A 243 19.11 -17.88 -10.56
C GLY A 243 18.94 -16.47 -10.03
N LEU A 244 17.78 -15.86 -10.25
CA LEU A 244 17.46 -14.47 -9.94
C LEU A 244 16.12 -14.36 -9.23
N ARG A 245 15.91 -13.20 -8.61
CA ARG A 245 14.59 -12.68 -8.31
C ARG A 245 14.34 -11.50 -9.24
N LEU A 246 13.40 -11.64 -10.16
CA LEU A 246 12.94 -10.59 -11.08
C LEU A 246 11.84 -9.77 -10.41
N GLY A 247 11.88 -8.44 -10.55
CA GLY A 247 10.88 -7.53 -10.02
C GLY A 247 10.42 -6.50 -11.05
N ALA A 248 9.12 -6.20 -11.02
CA ALA A 248 8.47 -5.19 -11.85
C ALA A 248 7.38 -4.44 -11.06
N VAL A 249 6.94 -3.29 -11.58
CA VAL A 249 5.89 -2.47 -10.99
C VAL A 249 4.62 -2.59 -11.84
N PHE A 250 3.54 -3.12 -11.26
CA PHE A 250 2.23 -3.26 -11.90
C PHE A 250 1.09 -2.87 -10.97
N SER A 251 0.07 -2.19 -11.49
CA SER A 251 -1.17 -1.93 -10.75
C SER A 251 -1.96 -3.20 -10.40
N ASN A 252 -1.81 -4.26 -11.20
CA ASN A 252 -2.43 -5.57 -11.01
C ASN A 252 -1.43 -6.63 -10.52
N SER A 253 -0.55 -6.27 -9.58
CA SER A 253 0.51 -7.16 -9.11
C SER A 253 0.01 -8.47 -8.45
N ASN A 254 -1.18 -8.45 -7.83
CA ASN A 254 -1.79 -9.65 -7.24
C ASN A 254 -2.21 -10.67 -8.30
N ASP A 255 -2.79 -10.23 -9.41
CA ASP A 255 -3.14 -11.12 -10.54
C ASP A 255 -1.90 -11.86 -11.06
N TRP A 256 -0.76 -11.16 -11.17
CA TRP A 256 0.50 -11.78 -11.57
C TRP A 256 1.03 -12.77 -10.54
N LYS A 257 0.88 -12.47 -9.25
CA LYS A 257 1.30 -13.37 -8.17
C LYS A 257 0.53 -14.70 -8.28
N GLU A 258 -0.79 -14.63 -8.43
CA GLU A 258 -1.65 -15.81 -8.59
C GLU A 258 -1.22 -16.64 -9.81
N ARG A 259 -1.03 -16.00 -10.98
CA ARG A 259 -0.62 -16.69 -12.22
C ARG A 259 0.74 -17.38 -12.10
N PHE A 260 1.70 -16.80 -11.38
CA PHE A 260 2.99 -17.44 -11.15
C PHE A 260 2.89 -18.61 -10.17
N GLU A 261 2.11 -18.46 -9.10
CA GLU A 261 1.90 -19.53 -8.11
C GLU A 261 1.16 -20.73 -8.73
N GLU A 262 0.22 -20.50 -9.65
CA GLU A 262 -0.49 -21.56 -10.41
C GLU A 262 0.45 -22.47 -11.22
N VAL A 263 1.54 -21.91 -11.76
CA VAL A 263 2.55 -22.67 -12.50
C VAL A 263 3.70 -23.16 -11.63
N GLY A 264 3.63 -22.93 -10.31
CA GLY A 264 4.62 -23.40 -9.33
C GLY A 264 5.82 -22.48 -9.14
N LEU A 265 5.76 -21.23 -9.59
CA LEU A 265 6.81 -20.23 -9.38
C LEU A 265 6.58 -19.44 -8.09
N GLU A 266 7.65 -19.27 -7.29
CA GLU A 266 7.59 -18.49 -6.06
C GLU A 266 7.52 -16.99 -6.40
N ALA A 267 6.33 -16.40 -6.19
CA ALA A 267 6.07 -14.99 -6.40
C ALA A 267 5.57 -14.28 -5.12
N VAL A 268 5.90 -13.01 -4.98
CA VAL A 268 5.46 -12.18 -3.85
C VAL A 268 5.09 -10.79 -4.34
N THR A 269 3.97 -10.29 -3.85
CA THR A 269 3.59 -8.87 -3.94
C THR A 269 4.12 -8.14 -2.72
N LEU A 270 4.75 -6.98 -2.91
CA LEU A 270 5.25 -6.14 -1.82
C LEU A 270 4.12 -5.25 -1.25
N LYS A 271 4.32 -4.80 0.00
CA LYS A 271 3.42 -3.83 0.66
C LYS A 271 3.20 -2.61 -0.25
N GLY A 272 1.93 -2.29 -0.48
CA GLY A 272 1.48 -1.26 -1.44
C GLY A 272 0.86 -1.81 -2.74
N GLY A 273 0.95 -3.12 -3.01
CA GLY A 273 0.18 -3.77 -4.08
C GLY A 273 0.59 -3.38 -5.51
N THR A 274 1.69 -2.65 -5.68
CA THR A 274 2.17 -2.19 -6.98
C THR A 274 3.45 -2.86 -7.44
N ARG A 275 4.14 -3.62 -6.58
CA ARG A 275 5.41 -4.29 -6.92
C ARG A 275 5.27 -5.78 -6.74
N ILE A 276 5.60 -6.53 -7.79
CA ILE A 276 5.70 -8.00 -7.74
C ILE A 276 7.15 -8.42 -7.93
N ARG A 277 7.52 -9.51 -7.26
CA ARG A 277 8.78 -10.22 -7.49
C ARG A 277 8.53 -11.70 -7.71
N VAL A 278 9.23 -12.32 -8.66
CA VAL A 278 9.19 -13.75 -8.97
C VAL A 278 10.61 -14.32 -8.99
N ILE A 279 10.80 -15.54 -8.47
CA ILE A 279 12.09 -16.24 -8.55
C ILE A 279 12.16 -17.02 -9.85
N LEU A 280 13.24 -16.80 -10.61
CA LEU A 280 13.50 -17.43 -11.90
C LEU A 280 14.90 -18.06 -11.92
N ASP A 281 15.01 -19.20 -12.56
CA ASP A 281 16.21 -19.94 -12.90
C ASP A 281 16.16 -20.39 -14.37
N GLU A 282 17.19 -21.06 -14.87
CA GLU A 282 17.24 -21.46 -16.28
C GLU A 282 16.09 -22.43 -16.67
N ASP A 283 15.69 -23.32 -15.76
CA ASP A 283 14.63 -24.30 -16.00
C ASP A 283 13.27 -23.61 -16.11
N SER A 284 12.95 -22.73 -15.16
CA SER A 284 11.70 -21.96 -15.18
C SER A 284 11.60 -20.99 -16.36
N MET A 285 12.71 -20.39 -16.80
CA MET A 285 12.76 -19.57 -18.02
C MET A 285 12.36 -20.38 -19.26
N GLN A 286 12.72 -21.66 -19.33
CA GLN A 286 12.36 -22.54 -20.43
C GLN A 286 10.93 -23.07 -20.30
N GLN A 287 10.55 -23.55 -19.12
CA GLN A 287 9.24 -24.17 -18.88
C GLN A 287 8.08 -23.19 -18.97
N HIS A 288 8.29 -21.94 -18.56
CA HIS A 288 7.25 -20.91 -18.47
C HIS A 288 7.53 -19.70 -19.38
N ALA A 289 8.24 -19.93 -20.50
CA ALA A 289 8.70 -18.89 -21.41
C ALA A 289 7.60 -17.91 -21.87
N ALA A 290 6.39 -18.41 -22.15
CA ALA A 290 5.25 -17.59 -22.58
C ALA A 290 4.70 -16.68 -21.47
N LEU A 291 4.60 -17.19 -20.24
CA LEU A 291 4.12 -16.40 -19.10
C LEU A 291 5.11 -15.29 -18.74
N ILE A 292 6.41 -15.62 -18.79
CA ILE A 292 7.50 -14.66 -18.52
C ILE A 292 7.56 -13.59 -19.62
N GLU A 293 7.35 -13.97 -20.88
CA GLU A 293 7.27 -13.01 -21.98
C GLU A 293 6.10 -12.04 -21.83
N GLU A 294 4.92 -12.52 -21.45
CA GLU A 294 3.77 -11.66 -21.17
C GLU A 294 4.02 -10.71 -19.99
N PHE A 295 4.68 -11.20 -18.93
CA PHE A 295 5.09 -10.38 -17.79
C PHE A 295 6.05 -9.25 -18.22
N LEU A 296 7.08 -9.59 -19.00
CA LEU A 296 8.05 -8.62 -19.51
C LEU A 296 7.40 -7.63 -20.47
N LYS A 297 6.44 -8.08 -21.28
CA LYS A 297 5.70 -7.21 -22.19
C LYS A 297 4.94 -6.14 -21.43
N GLN A 298 4.24 -6.49 -20.36
CA GLN A 298 3.55 -5.49 -19.53
C GLN A 298 4.55 -4.53 -18.86
N ALA A 299 5.73 -5.01 -18.44
CA ALA A 299 6.78 -4.16 -17.89
C ALA A 299 7.31 -3.14 -18.92
N VAL A 300 7.50 -3.58 -20.17
CA VAL A 300 7.90 -2.72 -21.29
C VAL A 300 6.82 -1.68 -21.60
N GLU A 301 5.56 -2.09 -21.72
CA GLU A 301 4.43 -1.20 -22.00
C GLU A 301 4.29 -0.13 -20.91
N GLY A 302 4.40 -0.51 -19.64
CA GLY A 302 4.37 0.42 -18.51
C GLY A 302 5.58 1.36 -18.42
N TYR A 303 6.72 0.99 -19.01
CA TYR A 303 7.89 1.86 -19.09
C TYR A 303 7.76 2.90 -20.23
N GLN A 304 7.03 2.57 -21.29
CA GLN A 304 6.84 3.43 -22.46
C GLN A 304 5.65 4.40 -22.33
N SER A 305 4.72 4.14 -21.40
CA SER A 305 3.54 4.98 -21.11
C SER A 305 3.87 6.20 -20.28
#